data_AF-A0A9P8DRP5-F1
#
_entry.id   AF-A0A9P8DRP5-F1
#
_cell.length_a   1.000
_cell.length_b   1.000
_cell.length_c   1.000
_cell.angle_alpha   90.00
_cell.angle_beta   90.00
_cell.angle_gamma   90.00
#
_symmetry.space_group_name_H-M   'P 1'
#
loop_
_entity.id
_entity.type
_entity.pdbx_description
1 polymer ?
#
loop_
_entity_poly.entity_id
_entity_poly.type
_entity_poly.pdbx_seq_one_letter_code
_entity_poly.pdbx_strand_id
1 'polypeptide(L)'
;MDVDESLLLTGPVLLRYKLKKRQIRMLRRFAQMMRWPNLADTLDNMKQKDSELALDEVSSDAFAFFSGLVLPGYKNSYTYWSATSIVGKVLAPTCHAVAGWIGPARPTKDLDPTQIARIRSRKPIQRMSPQDVESMAERSDPLGPAADAYPVEDYQPVRPKGGPEDAIDTVRIELLSLKPADGPGDAPTAAGLSRLFDATVQFAIDGVSWPLKLMYDVSFVAAWPCSDGPHPLFFDYVYTSIRVDSIVGVRDWGGLYGGRQLHSVRSSPGPDMMRGPYRDMFSQSFKHSHVPLNGLMQTGALEEEDENDDEKVLVVEAFGVRDNEVLARAWCSHWGLSAVVADIRRTCVACAIREAYAATLTVVILVEGQEYPNNE
;
A
#
# COMPACT_ATOMS: atom_id res chain seq x y z
N MET A 1 -48.05 2.08 14.80
CA MET A 1 -47.93 0.64 14.51
C MET A 1 -48.89 0.39 13.36
N ASP A 2 -48.47 0.19 12.13
CA ASP A 2 -47.17 -0.21 11.62
C ASP A 2 -46.94 0.45 10.26
N VAL A 3 -45.68 0.80 9.99
CA VAL A 3 -45.22 1.27 8.68
C VAL A 3 -44.93 -0.01 7.88
N ASP A 4 -45.79 -0.33 6.92
CA ASP A 4 -45.58 -1.48 6.03
C ASP A 4 -44.68 -1.05 4.87
N GLU A 5 -43.54 -1.72 4.76
CA GLU A 5 -42.36 -1.40 3.97
C GLU A 5 -42.51 -1.90 2.53
N SER A 6 -43.65 -1.60 1.89
CA SER A 6 -43.91 -1.97 0.52
C SER A 6 -43.29 -0.95 -0.44
N LEU A 7 -42.04 -1.17 -0.85
CA LEU A 7 -41.43 -0.75 -2.14
C LEU A 7 -39.98 -1.28 -2.25
N LEU A 8 -39.80 -2.61 -2.14
CA LEU A 8 -38.56 -3.26 -2.60
C LEU A 8 -38.57 -3.26 -4.14
N LEU A 9 -37.69 -2.44 -4.72
CA LEU A 9 -37.38 -2.37 -6.14
C LEU A 9 -36.78 -3.71 -6.63
N THR A 10 -37.60 -4.73 -6.84
CA THR A 10 -37.28 -5.91 -7.63
C THR A 10 -37.40 -5.55 -9.11
N GLY A 11 -36.34 -4.95 -9.67
CA GLY A 11 -36.15 -4.83 -11.11
C GLY A 11 -35.01 -5.75 -11.56
N PRO A 12 -35.07 -6.35 -12.76
CA PRO A 12 -33.91 -7.05 -13.33
C PRO A 12 -32.77 -6.04 -13.54
N VAL A 13 -31.61 -6.33 -12.96
CA VAL A 13 -30.41 -5.50 -13.16
C VAL A 13 -29.93 -5.69 -14.60
N LEU A 14 -30.08 -4.64 -15.39
CA LEU A 14 -29.76 -4.61 -16.82
C LEU A 14 -28.27 -4.23 -17.00
N LEU A 15 -27.50 -5.11 -17.63
CA LEU A 15 -26.07 -4.93 -17.85
C LEU A 15 -25.81 -4.15 -19.15
N ARG A 16 -24.88 -3.18 -19.10
CA ARG A 16 -24.50 -2.37 -20.26
C ARG A 16 -22.98 -2.32 -20.43
N TYR A 17 -22.51 -2.87 -21.55
CA TYR A 17 -21.12 -2.79 -21.98
C TYR A 17 -20.87 -1.51 -22.76
N LYS A 18 -19.84 -0.73 -22.42
CA LYS A 18 -19.39 0.35 -23.32
C LYS A 18 -18.47 -0.18 -24.44
N LEU A 19 -17.58 -1.17 -24.22
CA LEU A 19 -16.57 -1.62 -25.24
C LEU A 19 -16.17 -3.13 -25.21
N LYS A 20 -17.13 -4.07 -25.10
CA LYS A 20 -16.95 -5.55 -25.01
C LYS A 20 -15.86 -6.14 -25.95
N LYS A 21 -15.89 -5.77 -27.24
CA LYS A 21 -14.96 -6.29 -28.27
C LYS A 21 -13.49 -5.95 -28.02
N ARG A 22 -13.18 -4.82 -27.37
CA ARG A 22 -11.80 -4.39 -27.12
C ARG A 22 -11.18 -5.21 -25.98
N GLN A 23 -11.95 -5.48 -24.93
CA GLN A 23 -11.48 -6.15 -23.73
C GLN A 23 -11.17 -7.63 -23.97
N ILE A 24 -12.06 -8.35 -24.66
CA ILE A 24 -11.84 -9.75 -25.06
C ILE A 24 -10.60 -9.90 -25.97
N ARG A 25 -10.38 -8.92 -26.86
CA ARG A 25 -9.21 -8.89 -27.74
C ARG A 25 -7.90 -8.74 -26.95
N MET A 26 -7.89 -7.91 -25.90
CA MET A 26 -6.70 -7.73 -25.05
C MET A 26 -6.37 -9.00 -24.27
N LEU A 27 -7.36 -9.66 -23.67
CA LEU A 27 -7.15 -10.90 -22.92
C LEU A 27 -6.66 -12.04 -23.82
N ARG A 28 -7.24 -12.18 -25.02
CA ARG A 28 -6.75 -13.14 -26.04
C ARG A 28 -5.29 -12.87 -26.42
N ARG A 29 -4.93 -11.61 -26.65
CA ARG A 29 -3.56 -11.21 -27.01
C ARG A 29 -2.58 -11.45 -25.85
N PHE A 30 -3.02 -11.20 -24.61
CA PHE A 30 -2.23 -11.48 -23.42
C PHE A 30 -1.96 -12.97 -23.24
N ALA A 31 -2.99 -13.82 -23.33
CA ALA A 31 -2.84 -15.27 -23.23
C ALA A 31 -1.89 -15.83 -24.31
N GLN A 32 -2.00 -15.32 -25.54
CA GLN A 32 -1.10 -15.66 -26.65
C GLN A 32 0.34 -15.22 -26.40
N MET A 33 0.54 -13.98 -25.94
CA MET A 33 1.85 -13.41 -25.64
C MET A 33 2.56 -14.18 -24.51
N MET A 34 1.81 -14.58 -23.49
CA MET A 34 2.32 -15.35 -22.34
C MET A 34 2.41 -16.86 -22.61
N ARG A 35 2.06 -17.32 -23.83
CA ARG A 35 2.10 -18.74 -24.25
C ARG A 35 1.52 -19.69 -23.21
N TRP A 36 0.28 -19.45 -22.79
CA TRP A 36 -0.35 -20.24 -21.72
C TRP A 36 -0.31 -21.75 -22.02
N PRO A 37 -0.02 -22.61 -21.02
CA PRO A 37 0.11 -24.06 -21.25
C PRO A 37 -1.13 -24.70 -21.87
N ASN A 38 -2.31 -24.15 -21.59
CA ASN A 38 -3.62 -24.55 -22.09
C ASN A 38 -4.21 -23.48 -23.04
N LEU A 39 -3.36 -22.82 -23.84
CA LEU A 39 -3.77 -21.69 -24.68
C LEU A 39 -4.90 -22.06 -25.65
N ALA A 40 -4.82 -23.20 -26.33
CA ALA A 40 -5.86 -23.63 -27.28
C ALA A 40 -7.22 -23.76 -26.57
N ASP A 41 -7.27 -24.58 -25.51
CA ASP A 41 -8.48 -24.81 -24.73
C ASP A 41 -9.02 -23.52 -24.09
N THR A 42 -8.14 -22.63 -23.63
CA THR A 42 -8.53 -21.32 -23.06
C THR A 42 -9.15 -20.42 -24.12
N LEU A 43 -8.55 -20.35 -25.32
CA LEU A 43 -9.06 -19.52 -26.40
C LEU A 43 -10.39 -20.04 -26.95
N ASP A 44 -10.57 -21.36 -26.98
CA ASP A 44 -11.81 -22.01 -27.40
C ASP A 44 -12.91 -21.84 -26.36
N ASN A 45 -12.60 -21.99 -25.06
CA ASN A 45 -13.52 -21.65 -23.97
C ASN A 45 -13.91 -20.16 -24.00
N MET A 46 -12.96 -19.25 -24.25
CA MET A 46 -13.26 -17.81 -24.36
C MET A 46 -14.14 -17.51 -25.57
N LYS A 47 -13.92 -18.18 -26.71
CA LYS A 47 -14.80 -18.07 -27.89
C LYS A 47 -16.20 -18.59 -27.60
N GLN A 48 -16.30 -19.77 -26.98
CA GLN A 48 -17.56 -20.41 -26.66
C GLN A 48 -18.39 -19.57 -25.69
N LYS A 49 -17.77 -19.07 -24.61
CA LYS A 49 -18.46 -18.21 -23.64
C LYS A 49 -18.83 -16.82 -24.20
N ASP A 50 -18.07 -16.29 -25.16
CA ASP A 50 -18.43 -15.06 -25.90
C ASP A 50 -19.64 -15.29 -26.82
N SER A 51 -19.74 -16.47 -27.44
CA SER A 51 -20.90 -16.85 -28.27
C SER A 51 -22.16 -17.22 -27.47
N GLU A 52 -22.01 -17.76 -26.27
CA GLU A 52 -23.13 -18.18 -25.41
C GLU A 52 -23.70 -17.04 -24.57
N LEU A 53 -23.20 -15.80 -24.71
CA LEU A 53 -23.54 -14.65 -23.85
C LEU A 53 -23.31 -14.89 -22.34
N ALA A 54 -22.76 -16.05 -21.95
CA ALA A 54 -22.48 -16.44 -20.56
C ALA A 54 -21.42 -15.57 -19.86
N LEU A 55 -20.67 -14.76 -20.61
CA LEU A 55 -19.80 -13.72 -20.04
C LEU A 55 -20.60 -12.55 -19.42
N ASP A 56 -21.91 -12.46 -19.69
CA ASP A 56 -22.80 -11.46 -19.10
C ASP A 56 -23.18 -11.78 -17.64
N GLU A 57 -22.94 -13.00 -17.14
CA GLU A 57 -23.19 -13.36 -15.74
C GLU A 57 -22.04 -12.97 -14.80
N VAL A 58 -20.86 -12.65 -15.35
CA VAL A 58 -19.68 -12.25 -14.59
C VAL A 58 -19.63 -10.73 -14.55
N SER A 59 -19.76 -10.16 -13.35
CA SER A 59 -19.76 -8.71 -13.12
C SER A 59 -18.64 -7.98 -13.88
N SER A 60 -18.95 -6.77 -14.37
CA SER A 60 -17.97 -5.80 -14.88
C SER A 60 -16.77 -5.64 -13.94
N ASP A 61 -16.97 -5.75 -12.62
CA ASP A 61 -15.88 -5.69 -11.64
C ASP A 61 -14.97 -6.92 -11.69
N ALA A 62 -15.46 -8.10 -12.08
CA ALA A 62 -14.65 -9.30 -12.16
C ALA A 62 -13.74 -9.33 -13.41
N PHE A 63 -14.10 -8.62 -14.48
CA PHE A 63 -13.32 -8.53 -15.74
C PHE A 63 -12.62 -7.19 -15.98
N ALA A 64 -13.11 -6.10 -15.41
CA ALA A 64 -12.44 -4.81 -15.45
C ALA A 64 -11.49 -4.73 -14.25
N PHE A 65 -10.25 -5.23 -14.36
CA PHE A 65 -9.17 -4.65 -13.57
C PHE A 65 -9.20 -4.84 -12.02
N PHE A 66 -9.98 -5.77 -11.46
CA PHE A 66 -10.03 -5.99 -9.99
C PHE A 66 -9.57 -7.37 -9.48
N SER A 67 -9.18 -8.29 -10.36
CA SER A 67 -8.93 -9.68 -9.97
C SER A 67 -7.49 -10.17 -10.14
N GLY A 68 -7.12 -11.11 -9.27
CA GLY A 68 -5.95 -11.96 -9.41
C GLY A 68 -6.29 -13.21 -10.19
N LEU A 69 -5.37 -13.62 -11.06
CA LEU A 69 -5.44 -14.84 -11.85
C LEU A 69 -4.29 -15.76 -11.44
N VAL A 70 -4.59 -17.03 -11.14
CA VAL A 70 -3.56 -18.04 -10.94
C VAL A 70 -3.28 -18.76 -12.25
N LEU A 71 -2.07 -18.63 -12.78
CA LEU A 71 -1.64 -19.38 -13.95
C LEU A 71 -0.83 -20.61 -13.54
N PRO A 72 -1.20 -21.81 -14.04
CA PRO A 72 -0.41 -23.01 -13.81
C PRO A 72 0.95 -22.88 -14.51
N GLY A 73 2.04 -23.09 -13.77
CA GLY A 73 3.40 -23.19 -14.29
C GLY A 73 3.93 -24.61 -14.17
N TYR A 74 4.94 -24.94 -14.98
CA TYR A 74 5.52 -26.30 -15.09
C TYR A 74 6.07 -26.87 -13.76
N LYS A 75 6.26 -26.04 -12.72
CA LYS A 75 6.73 -26.45 -11.37
C LYS A 75 6.05 -25.75 -10.18
N ASN A 76 5.49 -24.55 -10.38
CA ASN A 76 4.76 -23.76 -9.36
C ASN A 76 3.61 -23.00 -10.06
N SER A 77 2.49 -22.78 -9.34
CA SER A 77 1.45 -21.85 -9.77
C SER A 77 1.91 -20.41 -9.54
N TYR A 78 1.83 -19.54 -10.54
CA TYR A 78 2.12 -18.11 -10.36
C TYR A 78 0.83 -17.33 -10.26
N THR A 79 0.83 -16.28 -9.45
CA THR A 79 -0.31 -15.36 -9.39
C THR A 79 -0.02 -14.12 -10.23
N TYR A 80 -1.03 -13.61 -10.91
CA TYR A 80 -0.99 -12.40 -11.71
C TYR A 80 -2.10 -11.49 -11.24
N TRP A 81 -1.78 -10.25 -10.92
CA TRP A 81 -2.75 -9.30 -10.37
C TRP A 81 -2.89 -8.12 -11.30
N SER A 82 -4.09 -7.57 -11.42
CA SER A 82 -4.21 -6.29 -12.12
C SER A 82 -3.39 -5.21 -11.41
N ALA A 83 -2.75 -4.32 -12.17
CA ALA A 83 -1.98 -3.19 -11.64
C ALA A 83 -2.81 -2.22 -10.78
N THR A 84 -4.13 -2.26 -10.92
CA THR A 84 -5.08 -1.47 -10.12
C THR A 84 -5.58 -2.19 -8.88
N SER A 85 -5.38 -3.51 -8.76
CA SER A 85 -5.71 -4.26 -7.54
C SER A 85 -4.71 -3.96 -6.44
N ILE A 86 -5.16 -3.87 -5.18
CA ILE A 86 -4.27 -3.59 -4.05
C ILE A 86 -3.13 -4.62 -3.91
N VAL A 87 -3.39 -5.90 -4.19
CA VAL A 87 -2.35 -6.93 -4.19
C VAL A 87 -1.32 -6.66 -5.29
N GLY A 88 -1.77 -6.26 -6.49
CA GLY A 88 -0.89 -5.88 -7.59
C GLY A 88 -0.07 -4.63 -7.26
N LYS A 89 -0.70 -3.60 -6.68
CA LYS A 89 -0.02 -2.37 -6.23
C LYS A 89 1.06 -2.65 -5.18
N VAL A 90 0.78 -3.54 -4.22
CA VAL A 90 1.71 -3.90 -3.14
C VAL A 90 2.85 -4.78 -3.63
N LEU A 91 2.57 -5.80 -4.44
CA LEU A 91 3.58 -6.77 -4.91
C LEU A 91 4.35 -6.32 -6.15
N ALA A 92 3.96 -5.21 -6.79
CA ALA A 92 4.62 -4.67 -7.99
C ALA A 92 6.15 -4.59 -7.91
N PRO A 93 6.77 -4.15 -6.80
CA PRO A 93 8.23 -4.04 -6.71
C PRO A 93 8.97 -5.36 -6.97
N THR A 94 8.37 -6.51 -6.63
CA THR A 94 8.98 -7.83 -6.82
C THR A 94 8.54 -8.53 -8.11
N CYS A 95 7.76 -7.86 -8.95
CA CYS A 95 7.11 -8.45 -10.12
C CYS A 95 7.45 -7.68 -11.41
N HIS A 96 7.04 -8.21 -12.56
CA HIS A 96 7.03 -7.47 -13.82
C HIS A 96 5.64 -6.89 -14.10
N ALA A 97 5.60 -5.81 -14.88
CA ALA A 97 4.36 -5.20 -15.34
C ALA A 97 4.22 -5.37 -16.86
N VAL A 98 3.13 -6.01 -17.31
CA VAL A 98 2.83 -6.18 -18.73
C VAL A 98 1.34 -5.93 -18.98
N ALA A 99 1.02 -4.97 -19.86
CA ALA A 99 -0.34 -4.68 -20.30
C ALA A 99 -1.37 -4.49 -19.15
N GLY A 100 -0.95 -3.88 -18.03
CA GLY A 100 -1.79 -3.66 -16.86
C GLY A 100 -1.90 -4.84 -15.89
N TRP A 101 -1.09 -5.89 -16.08
CA TRP A 101 -0.94 -7.02 -15.16
C TRP A 101 0.42 -6.97 -14.48
N ILE A 102 0.44 -7.37 -13.22
CA ILE A 102 1.60 -7.48 -12.33
C ILE A 102 1.82 -8.96 -12.04
N GLY A 103 2.99 -9.46 -12.42
CA GLY A 103 3.40 -10.83 -12.13
C GLY A 103 4.66 -11.25 -12.92
N PRO A 104 5.09 -12.51 -12.84
CA PRO A 104 4.58 -13.52 -11.91
C PRO A 104 4.85 -13.15 -10.46
N ALA A 105 3.78 -13.07 -9.65
CA ALA A 105 3.87 -12.91 -8.20
C ALA A 105 3.96 -14.28 -7.52
N ARG A 106 4.33 -14.27 -6.23
CA ARG A 106 4.51 -15.50 -5.45
C ARG A 106 3.25 -16.40 -5.50
N PRO A 107 3.43 -17.74 -5.50
CA PRO A 107 2.33 -18.69 -5.40
C PRO A 107 1.50 -18.44 -4.14
N THR A 108 0.22 -18.75 -4.23
CA THR A 108 -0.65 -18.94 -3.06
C THR A 108 -1.21 -20.35 -3.10
N LYS A 109 -1.40 -20.95 -1.92
CA LYS A 109 -2.06 -22.27 -1.78
C LYS A 109 -3.57 -22.13 -1.62
N ASP A 110 -4.06 -20.90 -1.47
CA ASP A 110 -5.45 -20.60 -1.13
C ASP A 110 -6.36 -20.50 -2.36
N LEU A 111 -5.78 -20.66 -3.57
CA LEU A 111 -6.51 -20.60 -4.83
C LEU A 111 -6.24 -21.84 -5.68
N ASP A 112 -7.31 -22.34 -6.28
CA ASP A 112 -7.24 -23.40 -7.29
C ASP A 112 -6.56 -22.88 -8.57
N PRO A 113 -5.93 -23.75 -9.38
CA PRO A 113 -5.42 -23.39 -10.69
C PRO A 113 -6.51 -22.70 -11.53
N THR A 114 -6.18 -21.58 -12.17
CA THR A 114 -7.10 -20.75 -12.98
C THR A 114 -8.25 -20.08 -12.23
N GLN A 115 -8.28 -20.17 -10.89
CA GLN A 115 -9.28 -19.45 -10.08
C GLN A 115 -9.05 -17.94 -10.14
N ILE A 116 -10.16 -17.21 -10.24
CA ILE A 116 -10.19 -15.74 -10.18
C ILE A 116 -10.52 -15.32 -8.75
N ALA A 117 -9.65 -14.50 -8.15
CA ALA A 117 -9.84 -13.95 -6.82
C ALA A 117 -10.19 -12.46 -6.87
N ARG A 118 -11.30 -12.08 -6.21
CA ARG A 118 -11.63 -10.67 -5.98
C ARG A 118 -11.23 -10.28 -4.57
N ILE A 119 -10.43 -9.22 -4.43
CA ILE A 119 -9.96 -8.78 -3.11
C ILE A 119 -10.97 -7.82 -2.49
N ARG A 120 -11.35 -8.10 -1.24
CA ARG A 120 -12.14 -7.20 -0.42
C ARG A 120 -11.20 -6.13 0.15
N SER A 121 -11.42 -4.88 -0.25
CA SER A 121 -10.70 -3.72 0.27
C SER A 121 -11.66 -2.55 0.51
N ARG A 122 -11.30 -1.71 1.49
CA ARG A 122 -11.99 -0.46 1.82
C ARG A 122 -11.40 0.69 1.00
N LYS A 123 -12.15 1.78 0.87
CA LYS A 123 -11.61 3.01 0.28
C LYS A 123 -10.54 3.61 1.19
N PRO A 124 -9.49 4.25 0.65
CA PRO A 124 -8.49 4.98 1.43
C PRO A 124 -9.14 5.97 2.40
N ILE A 125 -8.48 6.14 3.55
CA ILE A 125 -8.89 7.10 4.57
C ILE A 125 -8.54 8.51 4.09
N GLN A 126 -7.29 8.70 3.67
CA GLN A 126 -6.80 9.95 3.12
C GLN A 126 -7.34 10.17 1.70
N ARG A 127 -7.93 11.35 1.46
CA ARG A 127 -8.42 11.78 0.15
C ARG A 127 -8.11 13.24 -0.07
N MET A 128 -7.59 13.53 -1.26
CA MET A 128 -7.39 14.88 -1.74
C MET A 128 -8.72 15.51 -2.15
N SER A 129 -9.02 16.68 -1.60
CA SER A 129 -10.16 17.52 -1.96
C SER A 129 -9.80 18.48 -3.10
N PRO A 130 -10.80 19.11 -3.77
CA PRO A 130 -10.53 20.17 -4.74
C PRO A 130 -9.78 21.36 -4.12
N GLN A 131 -10.08 21.73 -2.87
CA GLN A 131 -9.37 22.81 -2.18
C GLN A 131 -7.88 22.48 -1.99
N ASP A 132 -7.56 21.20 -1.76
CA ASP A 132 -6.17 20.77 -1.65
C ASP A 132 -5.42 21.00 -2.96
N VAL A 133 -6.06 20.78 -4.11
CA VAL A 133 -5.44 21.02 -5.42
C VAL A 133 -5.19 22.52 -5.64
N GLU A 134 -6.12 23.38 -5.23
CA GLU A 134 -6.00 24.83 -5.38
C GLU A 134 -4.86 25.41 -4.53
N SER A 135 -4.70 24.94 -3.29
CA SER A 135 -3.63 25.38 -2.37
C SER A 135 -2.34 24.55 -2.45
N MET A 136 -2.23 23.64 -3.41
CA MET A 136 -1.07 22.75 -3.59
C MET A 136 0.25 23.52 -3.77
N ALA A 137 0.23 24.62 -4.51
CA ALA A 137 1.42 25.43 -4.78
C ALA A 137 1.97 26.08 -3.50
N GLU A 138 1.08 26.60 -2.65
CA GLU A 138 1.44 27.24 -1.38
C GLU A 138 1.99 26.21 -0.39
N ARG A 139 1.34 25.04 -0.26
CA ARG A 139 1.79 23.96 0.64
C ARG A 139 3.10 23.30 0.22
N SER A 140 3.58 23.55 -1.00
CA SER A 140 4.78 22.89 -1.52
C SER A 140 5.84 23.87 -2.00
N ASP A 141 5.71 25.16 -1.67
CA ASP A 141 6.66 26.19 -2.05
C ASP A 141 8.07 25.85 -1.52
N PRO A 142 9.11 25.81 -2.37
CA PRO A 142 10.47 25.51 -1.95
C PRO A 142 11.01 26.48 -0.89
N LEU A 143 10.53 27.72 -0.88
CA LEU A 143 11.00 28.79 -0.01
C LEU A 143 10.13 28.94 1.26
N GLY A 144 9.05 28.16 1.36
CA GLY A 144 8.04 28.35 2.38
C GLY A 144 7.11 29.54 2.06
N PRO A 145 6.43 30.10 3.06
CA PRO A 145 5.54 31.24 2.87
C PRO A 145 6.24 32.45 2.25
N ALA A 146 5.52 33.21 1.43
CA ALA A 146 6.06 34.40 0.79
C ALA A 146 6.60 35.42 1.82
N ALA A 147 7.88 35.76 1.70
CA ALA A 147 8.58 36.67 2.59
C ALA A 147 9.51 37.62 1.83
N ASP A 148 9.86 38.74 2.45
CA ASP A 148 10.81 39.73 1.88
C ASP A 148 12.25 39.20 1.84
N ALA A 149 12.57 38.25 2.72
CA ALA A 149 13.87 37.60 2.80
C ALA A 149 13.72 36.12 3.19
N TYR A 150 14.66 35.30 2.73
CA TYR A 150 14.73 33.86 3.02
C TYR A 150 16.09 33.55 3.67
N PRO A 151 16.19 33.59 5.00
CA PRO A 151 17.41 33.27 5.73
C PRO A 151 17.92 31.87 5.40
N VAL A 152 19.21 31.73 5.09
CA VAL A 152 19.79 30.41 4.73
C VAL A 152 19.69 29.40 5.88
N GLU A 153 19.66 29.86 7.13
CA GLU A 153 19.54 29.02 8.33
C GLU A 153 18.18 28.32 8.45
N ASP A 154 17.15 28.80 7.75
CA ASP A 154 15.82 28.18 7.68
C ASP A 154 15.79 26.93 6.78
N TYR A 155 16.91 26.64 6.11
CA TYR A 155 17.01 25.60 5.09
C TYR A 155 18.06 24.58 5.46
N GLN A 156 17.62 23.34 5.66
CA GLN A 156 18.51 22.25 6.03
C GLN A 156 18.74 21.28 4.85
N PRO A 157 20.00 20.86 4.59
CA PRO A 157 20.26 19.75 3.69
C PRO A 157 19.67 18.45 4.28
N VAL A 158 18.79 17.79 3.54
CA VAL A 158 18.19 16.52 3.96
C VAL A 158 18.80 15.37 3.19
N ARG A 159 19.13 14.29 3.90
CA ARG A 159 19.66 13.04 3.34
C ARG A 159 19.02 11.85 4.03
N PRO A 160 18.96 10.68 3.36
CA PRO A 160 18.59 9.45 4.04
C PRO A 160 19.53 9.18 5.21
N LYS A 161 19.00 8.61 6.29
CA LYS A 161 19.75 8.24 7.50
C LYS A 161 20.70 7.07 7.22
N GLY A 162 20.26 6.07 6.45
CA GLY A 162 21.10 4.96 5.99
C GLY A 162 21.76 5.21 4.63
N GLY A 163 23.02 4.81 4.49
CA GLY A 163 23.68 4.72 3.18
C GLY A 163 23.37 3.39 2.46
N PRO A 164 23.86 3.20 1.21
CA PRO A 164 23.70 1.94 0.48
C PRO A 164 24.31 0.72 1.19
N GLU A 165 25.33 0.93 2.03
CA GLU A 165 25.96 -0.11 2.86
C GLU A 165 25.10 -0.51 4.08
N ASP A 166 24.14 0.34 4.47
CA ASP A 166 23.21 0.09 5.59
C ASP A 166 21.91 -0.61 5.14
N ALA A 167 21.87 -1.08 3.88
CA ALA A 167 20.72 -1.69 3.27
C ALA A 167 20.20 -2.88 4.09
N ILE A 168 18.90 -2.88 4.36
CA ILE A 168 18.23 -3.96 5.09
C ILE A 168 18.09 -5.16 4.17
N ASP A 169 18.63 -6.29 4.61
CA ASP A 169 18.49 -7.57 3.92
C ASP A 169 17.69 -8.63 4.72
N THR A 170 17.09 -8.26 5.85
CA THR A 170 16.43 -9.24 6.72
C THR A 170 14.93 -9.40 6.46
N VAL A 171 14.33 -8.50 5.68
CA VAL A 171 12.91 -8.56 5.32
C VAL A 171 12.72 -9.53 4.15
N ARG A 172 11.79 -10.48 4.31
CA ARG A 172 11.40 -11.44 3.27
C ARG A 172 9.90 -11.66 3.24
N ILE A 173 9.30 -11.66 2.05
CA ILE A 173 7.91 -12.08 1.86
C ILE A 173 7.85 -13.61 2.02
N GLU A 174 7.13 -14.09 3.03
CA GLU A 174 6.93 -15.52 3.26
C GLU A 174 5.75 -16.06 2.44
N LEU A 175 4.60 -15.37 2.54
CA LEU A 175 3.34 -15.91 2.04
C LEU A 175 2.35 -14.82 1.64
N LEU A 176 1.67 -15.02 0.51
CA LEU A 176 0.41 -14.36 0.18
C LEU A 176 -0.74 -15.29 0.55
N SER A 177 -1.53 -14.91 1.54
CA SER A 177 -2.73 -15.63 1.96
C SER A 177 -4.00 -14.91 1.51
N LEU A 178 -4.97 -15.69 1.05
CA LEU A 178 -6.29 -15.25 0.61
C LEU A 178 -7.35 -16.03 1.39
N LYS A 179 -7.93 -15.40 2.40
CA LYS A 179 -9.01 -16.02 3.18
C LYS A 179 -10.35 -15.62 2.59
N PRO A 180 -11.25 -16.57 2.30
CA PRO A 180 -12.61 -16.24 1.91
C PRO A 180 -13.29 -15.28 2.88
N ALA A 181 -13.92 -14.26 2.33
CA ALA A 181 -14.61 -13.22 3.08
C ALA A 181 -16.01 -13.65 3.57
N ASP A 182 -16.59 -14.70 2.95
CA ASP A 182 -17.93 -15.23 3.24
C ASP A 182 -17.89 -16.25 4.39
N GLY A 183 -18.95 -16.30 5.20
CA GLY A 183 -19.06 -17.19 6.36
C GLY A 183 -19.19 -18.69 5.99
N PRO A 184 -18.90 -19.62 6.91
CA PRO A 184 -18.94 -21.08 6.66
C PRO A 184 -20.34 -21.68 6.50
N GLY A 185 -21.33 -20.92 6.02
CA GLY A 185 -22.71 -21.34 5.83
C GLY A 185 -23.44 -20.67 4.65
N ASP A 186 -22.81 -19.72 3.97
CA ASP A 186 -23.33 -19.20 2.70
C ASP A 186 -23.05 -20.26 1.63
N ALA A 187 -24.08 -21.06 1.33
CA ALA A 187 -24.04 -21.98 0.21
C ALA A 187 -23.61 -21.20 -1.05
N PRO A 188 -22.75 -21.76 -1.92
CA PRO A 188 -22.50 -21.16 -3.21
C PRO A 188 -23.85 -20.99 -3.91
N THR A 189 -24.33 -19.76 -4.03
CA THR A 189 -25.47 -19.45 -4.87
C THR A 189 -25.12 -19.96 -6.28
N ALA A 190 -26.12 -20.42 -7.01
CA ALA A 190 -25.99 -21.16 -8.27
C ALA A 190 -25.22 -20.44 -9.42
N ALA A 191 -24.58 -19.29 -9.15
CA ALA A 191 -23.69 -18.53 -10.02
C ALA A 191 -22.25 -18.49 -9.44
N GLY A 192 -21.51 -19.60 -9.54
CA GLY A 192 -20.15 -19.76 -9.01
C GLY A 192 -19.04 -19.01 -9.78
N LEU A 193 -19.10 -17.67 -9.87
CA LEU A 193 -18.20 -16.91 -10.78
C LEU A 193 -17.21 -15.91 -10.15
N SER A 194 -17.27 -15.56 -8.86
CA SER A 194 -16.13 -14.90 -8.16
C SER A 194 -16.33 -14.83 -6.64
N ARG A 195 -15.41 -15.44 -5.87
CA ARG A 195 -15.42 -15.38 -4.40
C ARG A 195 -14.64 -14.15 -3.92
N LEU A 196 -15.11 -13.50 -2.87
CA LEU A 196 -14.40 -12.40 -2.21
C LEU A 196 -13.36 -12.95 -1.24
N PHE A 197 -12.17 -12.34 -1.22
CA PHE A 197 -11.07 -12.74 -0.36
C PHE A 197 -10.49 -11.55 0.41
N ASP A 198 -10.15 -11.77 1.67
CA ASP A 198 -9.25 -10.91 2.42
C ASP A 198 -7.81 -11.32 2.12
N ALA A 199 -7.03 -10.38 1.60
CA ALA A 199 -5.62 -10.59 1.32
C ALA A 199 -4.75 -10.23 2.53
N THR A 200 -3.79 -11.10 2.83
CA THR A 200 -2.75 -10.87 3.84
C THR A 200 -1.39 -11.23 3.25
N VAL A 201 -0.42 -10.32 3.38
CA VAL A 201 0.98 -10.59 3.05
C VAL A 201 1.73 -10.80 4.36
N GLN A 202 2.40 -11.94 4.50
CA GLN A 202 3.21 -12.27 5.65
C GLN A 202 4.69 -12.04 5.33
N PHE A 203 5.37 -11.33 6.23
CA PHE A 203 6.80 -11.01 6.11
C PHE A 203 7.58 -11.65 7.25
N ALA A 204 8.73 -12.23 6.97
CA ALA A 204 9.75 -12.49 7.98
C ALA A 204 10.62 -11.25 8.11
N ILE A 205 10.77 -10.73 9.32
CA ILE A 205 11.65 -9.62 9.67
C ILE A 205 12.48 -10.11 10.86
N ASP A 206 13.81 -10.23 10.67
CA ASP A 206 14.74 -10.77 11.68
C ASP A 206 14.29 -12.13 12.27
N GLY A 207 13.68 -12.98 11.44
CA GLY A 207 13.19 -14.31 11.83
C GLY A 207 11.82 -14.31 12.52
N VAL A 208 11.16 -13.17 12.65
CA VAL A 208 9.79 -13.05 13.19
C VAL A 208 8.79 -12.80 12.07
N SER A 209 7.70 -13.56 12.05
CA SER A 209 6.63 -13.41 11.05
C SER A 209 5.63 -12.31 11.43
N TRP A 210 5.43 -11.36 10.51
CA TRP A 210 4.52 -10.22 10.63
C TRP A 210 3.45 -10.27 9.52
N PRO A 211 2.19 -10.56 9.87
CA PRO A 211 1.09 -10.57 8.89
C PRO A 211 0.49 -9.16 8.71
N LEU A 212 0.52 -8.63 7.49
CA LEU A 212 -0.12 -7.37 7.12
C LEU A 212 -1.34 -7.62 6.23
N LYS A 213 -2.51 -7.23 6.72
CA LYS A 213 -3.77 -7.31 5.97
C LYS A 213 -3.87 -6.16 4.98
N LEU A 214 -4.16 -6.43 3.71
CA LEU A 214 -4.34 -5.41 2.67
C LEU A 214 -5.77 -4.84 2.72
N MET A 215 -6.07 -4.12 3.80
CA MET A 215 -7.44 -3.71 4.15
C MET A 215 -7.97 -2.57 3.29
N TYR A 216 -7.10 -1.70 2.77
CA TYR A 216 -7.47 -0.48 2.07
C TYR A 216 -6.82 -0.43 0.68
N ASP A 217 -7.60 0.01 -0.31
CA ASP A 217 -7.15 0.19 -1.69
C ASP A 217 -6.46 1.55 -1.89
N VAL A 218 -5.25 1.68 -1.34
CA VAL A 218 -4.45 2.91 -1.36
C VAL A 218 -3.76 3.18 -2.71
N SER A 219 -3.21 4.37 -2.84
CA SER A 219 -2.46 4.80 -4.03
C SER A 219 -0.98 4.99 -3.70
N PHE A 220 -0.11 4.57 -4.63
CA PHE A 220 1.33 4.83 -4.58
C PHE A 220 1.67 5.78 -5.73
N VAL A 221 2.03 7.01 -5.39
CA VAL A 221 2.29 8.08 -6.36
C VAL A 221 3.79 8.17 -6.58
N ALA A 222 4.25 7.94 -7.80
CA ALA A 222 5.67 8.07 -8.11
C ALA A 222 6.08 9.54 -8.05
N ALA A 223 7.17 9.82 -7.33
CA ALA A 223 7.69 11.17 -7.19
C ALA A 223 8.28 11.69 -8.51
N TRP A 224 8.22 13.01 -8.72
CA TRP A 224 8.78 13.60 -9.93
C TRP A 224 10.32 13.71 -9.84
N PRO A 225 11.08 13.38 -10.89
CA PRO A 225 12.53 13.57 -10.90
C PRO A 225 12.90 15.05 -10.77
N CYS A 226 13.75 15.38 -9.80
CA CYS A 226 14.22 16.76 -9.63
C CYS A 226 15.52 17.01 -10.42
N SER A 227 15.67 18.22 -10.96
CA SER A 227 16.91 18.66 -11.61
C SER A 227 17.89 19.23 -10.57
N ASP A 228 19.18 18.97 -10.73
CA ASP A 228 20.25 19.62 -9.95
C ASP A 228 20.15 19.50 -8.41
N GLY A 229 19.54 18.41 -7.93
CA GLY A 229 19.52 18.06 -6.51
C GLY A 229 20.90 17.64 -5.96
N PRO A 230 21.03 17.48 -4.63
CA PRO A 230 19.97 17.57 -3.61
C PRO A 230 19.59 19.01 -3.26
N HIS A 231 18.28 19.26 -3.12
CA HIS A 231 17.75 20.54 -2.67
C HIS A 231 17.68 20.61 -1.14
N PRO A 232 17.81 21.81 -0.55
CA PRO A 232 17.53 21.99 0.86
C PRO A 232 16.02 21.93 1.14
N LEU A 233 15.67 21.65 2.39
CA LEU A 233 14.29 21.63 2.88
C LEU A 233 14.09 22.78 3.88
N PHE A 234 13.03 23.56 3.68
CA PHE A 234 12.59 24.57 4.63
C PHE A 234 12.14 23.93 5.96
N PHE A 235 12.48 24.53 7.10
CA PHE A 235 12.33 23.91 8.43
C PHE A 235 10.89 23.53 8.79
N ASP A 236 9.90 24.23 8.25
CA ASP A 236 8.48 24.03 8.55
C ASP A 236 7.91 22.75 7.89
N TYR A 237 8.64 22.16 6.94
CA TYR A 237 8.33 20.82 6.45
C TYR A 237 8.78 19.76 7.46
N VAL A 238 7.95 19.53 8.47
CA VAL A 238 8.20 18.55 9.53
C VAL A 238 8.13 17.12 8.99
N TYR A 239 9.12 16.30 9.31
CA TYR A 239 9.14 14.89 8.94
C TYR A 239 9.88 14.02 9.96
N THR A 240 9.55 12.73 9.99
CA THR A 240 10.32 11.70 10.70
C THR A 240 10.81 10.68 9.69
N SER A 241 12.11 10.42 9.66
CA SER A 241 12.65 9.29 8.90
C SER A 241 12.84 8.03 9.76
N ILE A 242 12.41 6.88 9.25
CA ILE A 242 12.62 5.56 9.82
C ILE A 242 13.15 4.59 8.77
N ARG A 243 13.82 3.54 9.25
CA ARG A 243 14.14 2.37 8.45
C ARG A 243 12.93 1.44 8.31
N VAL A 244 12.85 0.72 7.19
CA VAL A 244 11.67 -0.12 6.89
C VAL A 244 11.48 -1.30 7.85
N ASP A 245 12.54 -1.85 8.42
CA ASP A 245 12.49 -2.93 9.43
C ASP A 245 11.69 -2.53 10.69
N SER A 246 11.66 -1.23 10.98
CA SER A 246 10.99 -0.64 12.14
C SER A 246 9.54 -0.24 11.86
N ILE A 247 9.08 -0.27 10.60
CA ILE A 247 7.77 0.27 10.20
C ILE A 247 6.59 -0.46 10.87
N VAL A 248 6.72 -1.75 11.15
CA VAL A 248 5.68 -2.55 11.81
C VAL A 248 5.43 -2.11 13.26
N GLY A 249 6.39 -1.40 13.87
CA GLY A 249 6.25 -0.79 15.19
C GLY A 249 5.46 0.52 15.17
N VAL A 250 5.33 1.18 14.01
CA VAL A 250 4.57 2.42 13.86
C VAL A 250 3.08 2.10 13.80
N ARG A 251 2.32 2.72 14.72
CA ARG A 251 0.87 2.58 14.84
C ARG A 251 0.25 3.97 14.88
N ASP A 252 -0.98 4.08 14.35
CA ASP A 252 -1.79 5.32 14.38
C ASP A 252 -1.06 6.56 13.83
N TRP A 253 -0.30 6.39 12.74
CA TRP A 253 0.40 7.51 12.12
C TRP A 253 -0.59 8.54 11.56
N GLY A 254 -0.37 9.81 11.91
CA GLY A 254 -1.20 10.94 11.49
C GLY A 254 -2.58 11.00 12.16
N GLY A 255 -2.74 10.37 13.33
CA GLY A 255 -3.95 10.49 14.17
C GLY A 255 -5.24 9.97 13.51
N LEU A 256 -5.16 9.33 12.35
CA LEU A 256 -6.33 9.01 11.52
C LEU A 256 -7.28 7.98 12.16
N TYR A 257 -6.84 7.27 13.19
CA TYR A 257 -7.65 6.31 13.94
C TYR A 257 -7.96 6.77 15.37
N GLY A 258 -7.30 7.83 15.85
CA GLY A 258 -7.55 8.50 17.11
C GLY A 258 -8.51 9.66 16.94
N GLY A 259 -9.78 9.49 17.33
CA GLY A 259 -10.67 10.63 17.49
C GLY A 259 -10.07 11.63 18.50
N ARG A 260 -10.17 12.93 18.19
CA ARG A 260 -9.92 14.08 19.07
C ARG A 260 -10.16 13.67 20.54
N GLN A 261 -9.09 13.49 21.31
CA GLN A 261 -9.14 12.95 22.67
C GLN A 261 -9.92 13.88 23.60
N LEU A 262 -11.22 13.64 23.73
CA LEU A 262 -11.96 13.96 24.96
C LEU A 262 -11.89 12.72 25.85
N HIS A 263 -10.95 12.77 26.80
CA HIS A 263 -10.85 11.93 28.00
C HIS A 263 -10.93 10.40 27.84
N SER A 264 -9.78 9.76 28.07
CA SER A 264 -9.60 8.49 28.81
C SER A 264 -10.79 7.52 28.85
N VAL A 265 -10.68 6.44 28.07
CA VAL A 265 -11.05 5.11 28.55
C VAL A 265 -10.06 4.09 28.02
N ARG A 266 -9.27 3.55 28.95
CA ARG A 266 -8.35 2.42 28.77
C ARG A 266 -9.01 1.30 27.97
N SER A 267 -8.42 0.96 26.82
CA SER A 267 -8.61 -0.37 26.22
C SER A 267 -7.31 -1.15 26.44
N SER A 268 -7.34 -2.06 27.41
CA SER A 268 -6.20 -2.93 27.74
C SER A 268 -6.05 -4.04 26.68
N PRO A 269 -4.84 -4.59 26.44
CA PRO A 269 -4.63 -5.68 25.49
C PRO A 269 -5.23 -7.00 26.00
N GLY A 270 -5.68 -7.85 25.07
CA GLY A 270 -6.15 -9.20 25.38
C GLY A 270 -5.06 -10.12 25.95
N PRO A 271 -5.43 -11.19 26.68
CA PRO A 271 -4.53 -11.92 27.59
C PRO A 271 -3.41 -12.74 26.90
N ASP A 272 -3.46 -12.90 25.58
CA ASP A 272 -2.65 -13.86 24.84
C ASP A 272 -1.30 -13.29 24.34
N MET A 273 -1.09 -11.98 24.50
CA MET A 273 0.10 -11.28 23.98
C MET A 273 1.21 -11.08 25.03
N MET A 274 0.98 -11.53 26.27
CA MET A 274 1.89 -11.32 27.42
C MET A 274 2.59 -12.59 27.92
N ARG A 275 2.52 -13.71 27.17
CA ARG A 275 3.14 -14.97 27.59
C ARG A 275 4.11 -15.50 26.54
N GLY A 276 5.38 -15.10 26.66
CA GLY A 276 6.46 -15.59 25.82
C GLY A 276 7.75 -14.80 26.04
N PRO A 277 8.89 -15.25 25.48
CA PRO A 277 10.22 -14.70 25.76
C PRO A 277 10.45 -13.27 25.23
N TYR A 278 9.41 -12.61 24.73
CA TYR A 278 9.47 -11.32 24.04
C TYR A 278 9.32 -10.09 24.96
N ARG A 279 9.20 -10.28 26.28
CA ARG A 279 9.06 -9.15 27.22
C ARG A 279 10.30 -8.25 27.26
N ASP A 280 11.48 -8.81 26.96
CA ASP A 280 12.76 -8.13 27.15
C ASP A 280 13.26 -7.37 25.91
N MET A 281 12.68 -7.57 24.72
CA MET A 281 13.01 -6.80 23.51
C MET A 281 12.39 -5.39 23.49
N PHE A 282 11.31 -5.16 24.24
CA PHE A 282 10.59 -3.86 24.25
C PHE A 282 11.25 -2.79 25.13
N SER A 283 12.23 -3.13 25.97
CA SER A 283 12.81 -2.19 26.94
C SER A 283 14.16 -1.56 26.54
N GLN A 284 14.76 -1.93 25.40
CA GLN A 284 16.14 -1.52 25.09
C GLN A 284 16.31 -0.53 23.92
N SER A 285 15.30 -0.30 23.07
CA SER A 285 15.45 0.59 21.89
C SER A 285 15.08 2.06 22.09
N PHE A 286 14.67 2.47 23.29
CA PHE A 286 14.41 3.88 23.59
C PHE A 286 15.14 4.29 24.87
N LYS A 287 16.47 4.38 24.78
CA LYS A 287 17.25 5.21 25.71
C LYS A 287 17.78 6.39 24.94
N HIS A 288 17.12 7.54 25.10
CA HIS A 288 17.67 8.82 24.69
C HIS A 288 19.02 9.04 25.38
N SER A 289 20.03 9.36 24.57
CA SER A 289 21.35 9.80 25.03
C SER A 289 21.22 11.10 25.80
N HIS A 290 21.33 11.04 27.13
CA HIS A 290 21.57 12.22 27.97
C HIS A 290 23.07 12.53 28.03
N VAL A 291 23.45 13.71 27.55
CA VAL A 291 24.70 14.37 27.95
C VAL A 291 24.40 15.17 29.22
N PRO A 292 25.16 15.06 30.33
CA PRO A 292 24.84 15.77 31.55
C PRO A 292 25.57 17.11 31.61
N LEU A 293 24.84 18.20 31.86
CA LEU A 293 25.41 19.35 32.56
C LEU A 293 24.38 19.99 33.48
N ASN A 294 24.62 19.77 34.78
CA ASN A 294 24.14 20.47 35.98
C ASN A 294 23.13 21.63 35.82
N GLY A 295 22.05 21.52 36.60
CA GLY A 295 21.79 22.54 37.63
C GLY A 295 20.37 23.10 37.71
N LEU A 296 19.67 22.65 38.76
CA LEU A 296 18.59 23.32 39.50
C LEU A 296 17.14 23.21 39.02
N MET A 297 16.36 22.67 39.95
CA MET A 297 14.91 22.51 40.04
C MET A 297 14.11 23.71 39.53
N GLN A 298 13.08 23.48 38.70
CA GLN A 298 11.69 23.88 39.00
C GLN A 298 10.68 23.43 37.93
N THR A 299 9.48 23.11 38.45
CA THR A 299 8.14 23.10 37.85
C THR A 299 7.89 22.21 36.63
N GLY A 300 7.07 21.18 36.86
CA GLY A 300 6.47 20.38 35.80
C GLY A 300 5.60 21.22 34.88
N ALA A 301 6.11 21.48 33.69
CA ALA A 301 5.30 21.75 32.52
C ALA A 301 4.77 20.40 32.02
N LEU A 302 3.45 20.33 31.83
CA LEU A 302 2.84 19.32 31.00
C LEU A 302 3.46 19.49 29.61
N GLU A 303 4.07 18.44 29.06
CA GLU A 303 4.43 18.41 27.65
C GLU A 303 3.11 18.54 26.88
N GLU A 304 2.88 19.70 26.27
CA GLU A 304 1.84 19.90 25.29
C GLU A 304 2.17 18.93 24.13
N GLU A 305 1.37 17.88 23.94
CA GLU A 305 1.45 17.07 22.73
C GLU A 305 1.17 18.02 21.56
N ASP A 306 2.18 18.30 20.73
CA ASP A 306 2.12 19.27 19.63
C ASP A 306 0.87 19.02 18.78
N GLU A 307 -0.05 20.00 18.71
CA GLU A 307 -1.23 20.00 17.83
C GLU A 307 -0.87 19.89 16.32
N ASN A 308 0.42 19.80 15.99
CA ASN A 308 1.00 19.77 14.65
C ASN A 308 1.41 18.37 14.15
N ASP A 309 1.20 17.30 14.93
CA ASP A 309 1.61 15.95 14.51
C ASP A 309 0.76 15.39 13.34
N ASP A 310 -0.40 16.00 13.04
CA ASP A 310 -1.32 15.59 11.96
C ASP A 310 -0.77 15.88 10.53
N GLU A 311 0.10 16.86 10.37
CA GLU A 311 0.67 17.26 9.06
C GLU A 311 2.05 16.66 8.79
N LYS A 312 2.59 15.93 9.75
CA LYS A 312 3.95 15.37 9.71
C LYS A 312 4.09 14.24 8.70
N VAL A 313 5.18 14.28 7.93
CA VAL A 313 5.49 13.24 6.93
C VAL A 313 6.36 12.12 7.53
N LEU A 314 5.91 10.87 7.40
CA LEU A 314 6.73 9.68 7.64
C LEU A 314 7.55 9.36 6.41
N VAL A 315 8.87 9.44 6.52
CA VAL A 315 9.80 8.99 5.50
C VAL A 315 10.26 7.58 5.85
N VAL A 316 9.93 6.61 4.99
CA VAL A 316 10.32 5.21 5.13
C VAL A 316 11.47 4.91 4.18
N GLU A 317 12.63 4.61 4.73
CA GLU A 317 13.82 4.20 3.98
C GLU A 317 13.73 2.70 3.64
N ALA A 318 13.27 2.41 2.43
CA ALA A 318 13.05 1.05 1.91
C ALA A 318 14.16 0.64 0.91
N PHE A 319 15.41 0.97 1.21
CA PHE A 319 16.59 0.60 0.42
C PHE A 319 16.96 -0.87 0.57
N GLY A 320 17.73 -1.42 -0.38
CA GLY A 320 18.19 -2.81 -0.34
C GLY A 320 17.31 -3.74 -1.18
N VAL A 321 16.78 -4.80 -0.56
CA VAL A 321 15.95 -5.78 -1.29
C VAL A 321 14.58 -5.22 -1.65
N ARG A 322 14.01 -5.70 -2.76
CA ARG A 322 12.69 -5.28 -3.25
C ARG A 322 11.55 -5.58 -2.26
N ASP A 323 11.73 -6.59 -1.41
CA ASP A 323 10.78 -6.95 -0.35
C ASP A 323 10.58 -5.80 0.66
N ASN A 324 11.56 -4.90 0.80
CA ASN A 324 11.46 -3.71 1.64
C ASN A 324 10.38 -2.74 1.14
N GLU A 325 10.38 -2.45 -0.16
CA GLU A 325 9.34 -1.61 -0.75
C GLU A 325 7.96 -2.28 -0.63
N VAL A 326 7.88 -3.60 -0.83
CA VAL A 326 6.63 -4.36 -0.65
C VAL A 326 6.12 -4.28 0.80
N LEU A 327 7.02 -4.35 1.79
CA LEU A 327 6.67 -4.20 3.21
C LEU A 327 6.09 -2.81 3.49
N ALA A 328 6.75 -1.75 3.01
CA ALA A 328 6.27 -0.38 3.16
C ALA A 328 4.88 -0.17 2.50
N ARG A 329 4.70 -0.69 1.28
CA ARG A 329 3.41 -0.65 0.56
C ARG A 329 2.32 -1.46 1.29
N ALA A 330 2.65 -2.63 1.81
CA ALA A 330 1.71 -3.46 2.57
C ALA A 330 1.26 -2.78 3.87
N TRP A 331 2.19 -2.12 4.58
CA TRP A 331 1.89 -1.34 5.78
C TRP A 331 0.96 -0.16 5.47
N CYS A 332 1.23 0.57 4.38
CA CYS A 332 0.35 1.64 3.89
C CYS A 332 -1.08 1.13 3.62
N SER A 333 -1.22 -0.02 2.94
CA SER A 333 -2.53 -0.65 2.70
C SER A 333 -3.21 -1.15 3.96
N HIS A 334 -2.45 -1.58 4.97
CA HIS A 334 -2.97 -2.01 6.25
C HIS A 334 -3.65 -0.86 7.00
N TRP A 335 -3.01 0.32 6.99
CA TRP A 335 -3.45 1.53 7.68
C TRP A 335 -4.20 2.52 6.79
N GLY A 336 -4.48 2.21 5.52
CA GLY A 336 -5.28 3.09 4.66
C GLY A 336 -4.61 4.40 4.27
N LEU A 337 -3.27 4.43 4.32
CA LEU A 337 -2.42 5.56 3.96
C LEU A 337 -1.95 5.43 2.51
N SER A 338 -2.13 6.47 1.70
CA SER A 338 -1.47 6.55 0.40
C SER A 338 -0.08 7.13 0.57
N ALA A 339 0.84 6.83 -0.34
CA ALA A 339 2.24 7.25 -0.19
C ALA A 339 2.84 7.77 -1.50
N VAL A 340 3.74 8.74 -1.36
CA VAL A 340 4.69 9.10 -2.41
C VAL A 340 5.80 8.05 -2.44
N VAL A 341 6.23 7.62 -3.62
CA VAL A 341 7.35 6.68 -3.80
C VAL A 341 8.44 7.40 -4.60
N ALA A 342 9.59 7.61 -3.98
CA ALA A 342 10.69 8.38 -4.58
C ALA A 342 11.93 7.50 -4.79
N ASP A 343 12.40 7.41 -6.04
CA ASP A 343 13.72 6.86 -6.36
C ASP A 343 14.78 7.91 -6.03
N ILE A 344 15.58 7.67 -5.00
CA ILE A 344 16.57 8.65 -4.49
C ILE A 344 17.65 9.03 -5.52
N ARG A 345 17.81 8.23 -6.58
CA ARG A 345 18.72 8.54 -7.70
C ARG A 345 18.15 9.57 -8.67
N ARG A 346 16.85 9.85 -8.59
CA ARG A 346 16.10 10.75 -9.49
C ARG A 346 15.42 11.89 -8.75
N THR A 347 15.00 11.66 -7.51
CA THR A 347 14.28 12.63 -6.68
C THR A 347 14.96 12.72 -5.33
N CYS A 348 15.45 13.91 -4.96
CA CYS A 348 16.04 14.12 -3.65
C CYS A 348 14.98 14.08 -2.53
N VAL A 349 15.42 13.79 -1.30
CA VAL A 349 14.53 13.61 -0.15
C VAL A 349 13.68 14.87 0.11
N ALA A 350 14.25 16.06 -0.01
CA ALA A 350 13.52 17.31 0.16
C ALA A 350 12.35 17.47 -0.84
N CYS A 351 12.57 17.14 -2.12
CA CYS A 351 11.51 17.15 -3.13
C CYS A 351 10.43 16.10 -2.84
N ALA A 352 10.82 14.89 -2.41
CA ALA A 352 9.87 13.84 -2.07
C ALA A 352 8.96 14.23 -0.89
N ILE A 353 9.53 14.87 0.14
CA ILE A 353 8.76 15.40 1.28
C ILE A 353 7.81 16.50 0.79
N ARG A 354 8.30 17.49 0.04
CA ARG A 354 7.46 18.57 -0.50
C ARG A 354 6.33 18.06 -1.39
N GLU A 355 6.57 17.03 -2.20
CA GLU A 355 5.51 16.38 -2.99
C GLU A 355 4.46 15.68 -2.13
N ALA A 356 4.85 15.12 -0.98
CA ALA A 356 3.90 14.57 -0.02
C ALA A 356 3.00 15.67 0.57
N TYR A 357 3.56 16.81 0.98
CA TYR A 357 2.79 17.99 1.41
C TYR A 357 1.89 18.53 0.28
N ALA A 358 2.41 18.60 -0.95
CA ALA A 358 1.64 19.00 -2.13
C ALA A 358 0.41 18.09 -2.31
N ALA A 359 0.63 16.78 -2.24
CA ALA A 359 -0.39 15.76 -2.43
C ALA A 359 -1.24 15.48 -1.18
N THR A 360 -1.04 16.22 -0.08
CA THR A 360 -1.69 15.98 1.22
C THR A 360 -1.52 14.52 1.69
N LEU A 361 -0.35 13.94 1.44
CA LEU A 361 0.04 12.60 1.86
C LEU A 361 1.01 12.68 3.03
N THR A 362 0.87 11.78 3.99
CA THR A 362 1.69 11.78 5.22
C THR A 362 2.76 10.70 5.20
N VAL A 363 2.95 10.01 4.06
CA VAL A 363 3.94 8.93 3.91
C VAL A 363 4.73 9.10 2.62
N VAL A 364 6.05 9.00 2.74
CA VAL A 364 7.02 8.92 1.64
C VAL A 364 7.78 7.60 1.79
N ILE A 365 7.82 6.81 0.72
CA ILE A 365 8.64 5.60 0.62
C ILE A 365 9.85 5.95 -0.24
N LEU A 366 11.03 5.99 0.36
CA LEU A 366 12.29 6.15 -0.35
C LEU A 366 12.76 4.78 -0.83
N VAL A 367 13.04 4.69 -2.12
CA VAL A 367 13.59 3.50 -2.76
C VAL A 367 14.87 3.86 -3.47
N GLU A 368 15.76 2.89 -3.61
CA GLU A 368 16.89 3.00 -4.52
C GLU A 368 16.51 2.20 -5.76
N GLY A 369 16.32 2.87 -6.89
CA GLY A 369 15.88 2.17 -8.08
C GLY A 369 16.83 1.01 -8.40
N GLN A 370 16.27 -0.18 -8.58
CA GLN A 370 17.03 -1.29 -9.15
C GLN A 370 16.69 -1.38 -10.63
N GLU A 371 17.72 -1.52 -11.47
CA GLU A 371 17.49 -1.97 -12.83
C GLU A 371 16.81 -3.34 -12.74
N TYR A 372 15.68 -3.50 -13.42
CA TYR A 372 15.17 -4.85 -13.67
C TYR A 372 16.30 -5.53 -14.45
N PRO A 373 16.89 -6.64 -13.95
CA PRO A 373 17.72 -7.43 -14.83
C PRO A 373 16.82 -7.76 -16.02
N ASN A 374 17.14 -7.20 -17.18
CA ASN A 374 16.66 -7.74 -18.43
C ASN A 374 17.22 -9.16 -18.40
N ASN A 375 16.37 -10.13 -18.05
CA ASN A 375 16.75 -11.53 -18.13
C ASN A 375 17.16 -11.77 -19.59
N GLU A 376 18.46 -12.01 -19.81
CA GLU A 376 18.90 -12.84 -20.93
C GLU A 376 18.18 -14.19 -20.90
#